data_AF-A0A812KVQ7-F1
#
_entry.id   AF-A0A812KVQ7-F1
#
_cell.length_a   1.000
_cell.length_b   1.000
_cell.length_c   1.000
_cell.angle_alpha   90.00
_cell.angle_beta   90.00
_cell.angle_gamma   90.00
#
_symmetry.space_group_name_H-M   'P 1'
#
loop_
_entity.id
_entity.type
_entity.pdbx_description
1 polymer ?
#
loop_
_entity_poly.entity_id
_entity_poly.type
_entity_poly.pdbx_seq_one_letter_code
_entity_poly.pdbx_strand_id
1 'polypeptide(L)'
;MAVAACVCMLCILILLFIRHNIKNEVHHRIILFQFGIAAYVETTNFLLDVLSTFLTNYENHRTQTEYETALLCKGMMLKFVNSFFALYYVAFFKEHQTLFSEPMECLRDQCFLDIQAQLGIFVLFRLFVSNVFEHFFPKIRLWFRSLSSYDKMTFENFYHGQVLELAEMSATEQQAKKEKHRNFDQFDEMLLTHGYATLFAVTSPWVCTATLLAVLVEIWVDMRSLLDSRQRPFPTQARNNEPWGTAFEIYGVMAALTNVLLLIFTSSQYSSWTITEKIVFFAFLEHLIFGARLFVQIIFPQVPQAVEVLSLKQDSVVHRCLEGIKVESNTDFSLFRESRVQEDVQVFGYDLLETDEADLTLSLRDSGKSMYQGVIDEVGTLRVNIGVPVSK
;
A
#
# COMPACT_ATOMS: atom_id res chain seq x y z
N MET A 1 -2.21 4.36 23.06
CA MET A 1 -2.92 3.73 21.93
C MET A 1 -4.42 3.82 22.10
N ALA A 2 -5.04 3.04 23.00
CA ALA A 2 -6.51 3.01 23.17
C ALA A 2 -7.12 4.39 23.46
N VAL A 3 -6.52 5.19 24.36
CA VAL A 3 -7.00 6.54 24.67
C VAL A 3 -6.97 7.46 23.45
N ALA A 4 -5.88 7.44 22.67
CA ALA A 4 -5.76 8.24 21.46
C ALA A 4 -6.83 7.85 20.43
N ALA A 5 -7.02 6.54 20.22
CA ALA A 5 -8.09 6.03 19.37
C ALA A 5 -9.48 6.51 19.85
N CYS A 6 -9.81 6.37 21.14
CA CYS A 6 -11.10 6.84 21.68
C CYS A 6 -11.30 8.36 21.50
N VAL A 7 -10.25 9.16 21.66
CA VAL A 7 -10.31 10.62 21.42
C VAL A 7 -10.59 10.91 19.95
N CYS A 8 -9.88 10.28 19.02
CA CYS A 8 -10.13 10.43 17.58
C CYS A 8 -11.58 10.06 17.23
N MET A 9 -12.07 8.95 17.77
CA MET A 9 -13.45 8.47 17.57
C MET A 9 -14.46 9.51 18.06
N LEU A 10 -14.27 10.04 19.27
CA LEU A 10 -15.15 11.06 19.85
C LEU A 10 -15.13 12.36 19.03
N CYS A 11 -13.96 12.81 18.58
CA CYS A 11 -13.85 13.97 17.71
C CYS A 11 -14.56 13.77 16.37
N ILE A 12 -14.44 12.59 15.75
CA ILE A 12 -15.16 12.24 14.53
C ILE A 12 -16.67 12.26 14.77
N LEU A 13 -17.16 11.69 15.87
CA LEU A 13 -18.59 11.73 16.22
C LEU A 13 -19.08 13.18 16.39
N ILE A 14 -18.31 14.04 17.04
CA ILE A 14 -18.64 15.47 17.18
C ILE A 14 -18.70 16.14 15.81
N LEU A 15 -17.76 15.88 14.91
CA LEU A 15 -17.80 16.43 13.55
C LEU A 15 -19.02 15.93 12.77
N LEU A 16 -19.37 14.65 12.88
CA LEU A 16 -20.57 14.10 12.27
C LEU A 16 -21.85 14.71 12.87
N PHE A 17 -21.87 15.01 14.17
CA PHE A 17 -22.97 15.70 14.82
C PHE A 17 -23.13 17.14 14.33
N ILE A 18 -22.02 17.87 14.20
CA ILE A 18 -22.00 19.22 13.64
C ILE A 18 -22.50 19.21 12.19
N ARG A 19 -22.11 18.21 11.38
CA ARG A 19 -22.62 18.02 10.01
C ARG A 19 -24.15 17.95 9.98
N HIS A 20 -24.72 17.18 10.89
CA HIS A 20 -26.16 16.94 10.96
C HIS A 20 -26.92 18.20 11.34
N ASN A 21 -26.43 18.94 12.33
CA ASN A 21 -27.06 20.17 12.83
C ASN A 21 -27.04 21.32 11.81
N ILE A 22 -26.00 21.41 10.97
CA ILE A 22 -25.82 22.51 10.00
C ILE A 22 -26.42 22.16 8.63
N LYS A 23 -27.38 21.21 8.57
CA LYS A 23 -28.09 20.77 7.34
C LYS A 23 -29.01 21.88 6.78
N ASN A 24 -28.46 23.05 6.48
CA ASN A 24 -29.10 24.05 5.65
C ASN A 24 -29.06 23.54 4.20
N GLU A 25 -30.19 23.69 3.51
CA GLU A 25 -30.59 23.27 2.15
C GLU A 25 -29.60 23.51 0.98
N VAL A 26 -28.39 24.01 1.24
CA VAL A 26 -27.43 24.44 0.21
C VAL A 26 -26.39 23.36 -0.08
N HIS A 27 -26.50 22.72 -1.25
CA HIS A 27 -25.67 21.58 -1.70
C HIS A 27 -24.15 21.82 -1.57
N HIS A 28 -23.67 23.05 -1.81
CA HIS A 28 -22.26 23.42 -1.77
C HIS A 28 -21.67 23.30 -0.35
N ARG A 29 -22.47 23.51 0.69
CA ARG A 29 -22.02 23.45 2.10
C ARG A 29 -21.78 22.00 2.54
N ILE A 30 -22.52 21.04 1.98
CA ILE A 30 -22.35 19.61 2.26
C ILE A 30 -20.99 19.13 1.75
N ILE A 31 -20.65 19.48 0.50
CA ILE A 31 -19.37 19.12 -0.11
C ILE A 31 -18.23 19.77 0.68
N LEU A 32 -18.32 21.07 0.99
CA LEU A 32 -17.32 21.77 1.80
C LEU A 32 -17.08 21.08 3.15
N PHE A 33 -18.14 20.65 3.82
CA PHE A 33 -18.03 19.95 5.10
C PHE A 33 -17.36 18.58 4.97
N GLN A 34 -17.67 17.83 3.91
CA GLN A 34 -17.04 16.55 3.64
C GLN A 34 -15.54 16.70 3.33
N PHE A 35 -15.16 17.74 2.59
CA PHE A 35 -13.75 18.13 2.43
C PHE A 35 -13.10 18.51 3.77
N GLY A 36 -13.84 19.21 4.64
CA GLY A 36 -13.39 19.52 6.00
C GLY A 36 -13.14 18.28 6.86
N ILE A 37 -14.03 17.28 6.79
CA ILE A 37 -13.81 15.98 7.46
C ILE A 37 -12.59 15.28 6.87
N ALA A 38 -12.44 15.25 5.55
CA ALA A 38 -11.29 14.62 4.90
C ALA A 38 -9.97 15.27 5.34
N ALA A 39 -9.90 16.60 5.33
CA ALA A 39 -8.75 17.35 5.81
C ALA A 39 -8.46 17.08 7.30
N TYR A 40 -9.50 16.99 8.14
CA TYR A 40 -9.35 16.64 9.55
C TYR A 40 -8.76 15.23 9.74
N VAL A 41 -9.30 14.24 9.01
CA VAL A 41 -8.85 12.85 9.07
C VAL A 41 -7.38 12.76 8.67
N GLU A 42 -6.98 13.36 7.55
CA GLU A 42 -5.58 13.32 7.09
C GLU A 42 -4.63 14.08 8.03
N THR A 43 -5.05 15.24 8.55
CA THR A 43 -4.25 15.97 9.54
C THR A 43 -4.04 15.14 10.81
N THR A 44 -5.08 14.44 11.26
CA THR A 44 -5.01 13.57 12.43
C THR A 44 -4.15 12.34 12.15
N ASN A 45 -4.22 11.74 10.95
CA ASN A 45 -3.32 10.65 10.54
C ASN A 45 -1.84 11.07 10.64
N PHE A 46 -1.50 12.28 10.16
CA PHE A 46 -0.16 12.83 10.30
C PHE A 46 0.27 13.00 11.78
N LEU A 47 -0.63 13.45 12.66
CA LEU A 47 -0.35 13.54 14.10
C LEU A 47 -0.18 12.14 14.73
N LEU A 48 -0.97 11.16 14.29
CA LEU A 48 -0.87 9.77 14.74
C LEU A 48 0.42 9.11 14.28
N ASP A 49 0.98 9.51 13.13
CA ASP A 49 2.32 9.11 12.68
C ASP A 49 3.42 9.61 13.61
N VAL A 50 3.36 10.89 13.94
CA VAL A 50 4.31 11.49 14.89
C VAL A 50 4.21 10.79 16.23
N LEU A 51 3.00 10.51 16.71
CA LEU A 51 2.78 9.76 17.95
C LEU A 51 3.32 8.33 17.87
N SER A 52 3.05 7.62 16.77
CA SER A 52 3.50 6.23 16.58
C SER A 52 5.03 6.15 16.52
N THR A 53 5.66 7.11 15.85
CA THR A 53 7.12 7.25 15.77
C THR A 53 7.71 7.56 17.16
N PHE A 54 7.10 8.49 17.91
CA PHE A 54 7.53 8.83 19.26
C PHE A 54 7.46 7.63 20.21
N LEU A 55 6.33 6.91 20.21
CA LEU A 55 6.14 5.72 21.05
C LEU A 55 7.13 4.61 20.68
N THR A 56 7.37 4.39 19.39
CA THR A 56 8.30 3.34 18.93
C THR A 56 9.75 3.71 19.23
N ASN A 57 10.12 4.99 19.15
CA ASN A 57 11.42 5.48 19.61
C ASN A 57 11.61 5.28 21.11
N TYR A 58 10.55 5.47 21.90
CA TYR A 58 10.60 5.27 23.35
C TYR A 58 10.80 3.79 23.74
N GLU A 59 10.30 2.86 22.94
CA GLU A 59 10.47 1.41 23.15
C GLU A 59 11.89 0.90 22.90
N ASN A 60 12.74 1.67 22.21
CA ASN A 60 14.15 1.39 21.98
C ASN A 60 14.43 -0.03 21.40
N HIS A 61 13.93 -0.27 20.19
CA HIS A 61 14.12 -1.54 19.47
C HIS A 61 15.59 -1.78 19.07
N ARG A 62 16.03 -3.05 19.10
CA ARG A 62 17.42 -3.43 18.80
C ARG A 62 17.73 -3.43 17.32
N THR A 63 16.79 -3.86 16.49
CA THR A 63 16.96 -3.99 15.03
C THR A 63 15.99 -3.08 14.27
N GLN A 64 16.39 -2.65 13.07
CA GLN A 64 15.55 -1.81 12.20
C GLN A 64 14.27 -2.53 11.77
N THR A 65 14.34 -3.84 11.55
CA THR A 65 13.18 -4.66 11.16
C THR A 65 12.14 -4.78 12.28
N GLU A 66 12.59 -4.98 13.53
CA GLU A 66 11.70 -4.95 14.70
C GLU A 66 11.08 -3.55 14.89
N TYR A 67 11.89 -2.51 14.73
CA TYR A 67 11.43 -1.12 14.80
C TYR A 67 10.31 -0.84 13.77
N GLU A 68 10.52 -1.19 12.50
CA GLU A 68 9.55 -0.96 11.43
C GLU A 68 8.28 -1.81 11.61
N THR A 69 8.40 -3.05 12.07
CA THR A 69 7.25 -3.90 12.38
C THR A 69 6.42 -3.34 13.53
N ALA A 70 7.08 -2.90 14.60
CA ALA A 70 6.41 -2.28 15.74
C ALA A 70 5.78 -0.93 15.39
N LEU A 71 6.43 -0.14 14.53
CA LEU A 71 5.91 1.13 14.02
C LEU A 71 4.67 0.89 13.14
N LEU A 72 4.74 -0.07 12.22
CA LEU A 72 3.63 -0.44 11.34
C LEU A 72 2.42 -0.91 12.15
N CYS A 73 2.60 -1.82 13.10
CA CYS A 73 1.51 -2.33 13.92
C CYS A 73 0.77 -1.19 14.66
N LYS A 74 1.52 -0.25 15.27
CA LYS A 74 0.94 0.90 15.97
C LYS A 74 0.26 1.88 15.02
N GLY A 75 0.96 2.27 13.94
CA GLY A 75 0.47 3.20 12.94
C GLY A 75 -0.81 2.68 12.29
N MET A 76 -0.80 1.43 11.82
CA MET A 76 -1.93 0.74 11.21
C MET A 76 -3.14 0.74 12.14
N MET A 77 -3.01 0.33 13.41
CA MET A 77 -4.14 0.31 14.34
C MET A 77 -4.77 1.69 14.56
N LEU A 78 -3.94 2.73 14.78
CA LEU A 78 -4.44 4.08 15.04
C LEU A 78 -5.08 4.71 13.80
N LYS A 79 -4.40 4.62 12.65
CA LYS A 79 -4.87 5.21 11.40
C LYS A 79 -6.08 4.48 10.84
N PHE A 80 -6.16 3.16 11.00
CA PHE A 80 -7.35 2.40 10.61
C PHE A 80 -8.58 2.92 11.35
N VAL A 81 -8.47 3.07 12.67
CA VAL A 81 -9.58 3.60 13.48
C VAL A 81 -9.93 5.01 13.03
N ASN A 82 -8.97 5.92 12.90
CA ASN A 82 -9.25 7.30 12.51
C ASN A 82 -9.83 7.43 11.09
N SER A 83 -9.32 6.66 10.14
CA SER A 83 -9.67 6.80 8.71
C SER A 83 -10.97 6.11 8.35
N PHE A 84 -11.26 4.94 8.94
CA PHE A 84 -12.42 4.13 8.56
C PHE A 84 -13.58 4.25 9.54
N PHE A 85 -13.38 4.69 10.79
CA PHE A 85 -14.47 4.73 11.77
C PHE A 85 -15.67 5.56 11.29
N ALA A 86 -15.44 6.71 10.67
CA ALA A 86 -16.52 7.53 10.16
C ALA A 86 -17.38 6.76 9.14
N LEU A 87 -16.75 5.94 8.29
CA LEU A 87 -17.43 5.10 7.30
C LEU A 87 -18.19 3.94 7.97
N TYR A 88 -17.56 3.26 8.94
CA TYR A 88 -18.22 2.22 9.73
C TYR A 88 -19.42 2.75 10.53
N TYR A 89 -19.29 3.95 11.10
CA TYR A 89 -20.37 4.62 11.82
C TYR A 89 -21.56 4.89 10.90
N VAL A 90 -21.30 5.47 9.72
CA VAL A 90 -22.35 5.73 8.72
C VAL A 90 -22.99 4.42 8.23
N ALA A 91 -22.22 3.36 8.08
CA ALA A 91 -22.69 2.08 7.57
C ALA A 91 -23.55 1.26 8.54
N PHE A 92 -23.20 1.23 9.82
CA PHE A 92 -23.81 0.29 10.77
C PHE A 92 -24.59 0.97 11.90
N PHE A 93 -24.19 2.18 12.31
CA PHE A 93 -24.70 2.80 13.53
C PHE A 93 -25.63 3.98 13.27
N LYS A 94 -25.44 4.71 12.16
CA LYS A 94 -26.15 5.96 11.88
C LYS A 94 -27.67 5.83 11.90
N GLU A 95 -28.23 4.79 11.29
CA GLU A 95 -29.69 4.60 11.20
C GLU A 95 -30.33 4.18 12.55
N HIS A 96 -29.59 3.45 13.39
CA HIS A 96 -30.15 2.81 14.58
C HIS A 96 -29.84 3.56 15.89
N GLN A 97 -29.01 4.61 15.85
CA GLN A 97 -28.58 5.33 17.05
C GLN A 97 -29.02 6.79 17.05
N THR A 98 -29.51 7.23 18.20
CA THR A 98 -29.66 8.64 18.53
C THR A 98 -28.33 9.18 19.05
N LEU A 99 -27.73 10.13 18.34
CA LEU A 99 -26.50 10.78 18.79
C LEU A 99 -26.84 12.11 19.47
N PHE A 100 -26.40 12.30 20.71
CA PHE A 100 -26.75 13.47 21.55
C PHE A 100 -28.26 13.77 21.60
N SER A 101 -29.08 12.71 21.70
CA SER A 101 -30.54 12.77 21.77
C SER A 101 -31.28 13.23 20.51
N GLU A 102 -30.59 13.33 19.36
CA GLU A 102 -31.23 13.58 18.06
C GLU A 102 -31.15 12.32 17.15
N PRO A 103 -32.25 11.97 16.46
CA PRO A 103 -32.25 10.85 15.51
C PRO A 103 -31.44 11.21 14.27
N MET A 104 -30.43 10.39 13.96
CA MET A 104 -29.54 10.61 12.83
C MET A 104 -30.12 10.00 11.54
N GLU A 105 -30.87 10.78 10.76
CA GLU A 105 -31.40 10.29 9.49
C GLU A 105 -30.35 10.30 8.36
N CYS A 106 -30.36 9.24 7.53
CA CYS A 106 -29.56 9.17 6.31
C CYS A 106 -30.15 10.05 5.20
N LEU A 107 -29.32 10.49 4.26
CA LEU A 107 -29.80 11.31 3.16
C LEU A 107 -30.72 10.46 2.25
N ARG A 108 -32.00 10.82 2.15
CA ARG A 108 -33.01 10.11 1.34
C ARG A 108 -33.20 8.63 1.76
N ASP A 109 -33.10 8.33 3.04
CA ASP A 109 -33.24 6.98 3.63
C ASP A 109 -32.27 5.92 3.05
N GLN A 110 -31.19 6.38 2.39
CA GLN A 110 -30.18 5.51 1.77
C GLN A 110 -28.79 5.85 2.27
N CYS A 111 -28.34 5.17 3.32
CA CYS A 111 -27.01 5.38 3.90
C CYS A 111 -25.86 5.03 2.93
N PHE A 112 -26.10 4.20 1.92
CA PHE A 112 -25.11 3.86 0.87
C PHE A 112 -24.58 5.09 0.13
N LEU A 113 -25.45 6.04 -0.20
CA LEU A 113 -25.05 7.27 -0.90
C LEU A 113 -24.16 8.15 -0.03
N ASP A 114 -24.42 8.19 1.28
CA ASP A 114 -23.58 8.92 2.24
C ASP A 114 -22.16 8.31 2.33
N ILE A 115 -22.06 6.98 2.39
CA ILE A 115 -20.77 6.25 2.39
C ILE A 115 -20.03 6.51 1.08
N GLN A 116 -20.73 6.38 -0.05
CA GLN A 116 -20.16 6.58 -1.38
C GLN A 116 -19.59 7.98 -1.56
N ALA A 117 -20.34 9.01 -1.17
CA ALA A 117 -19.89 10.39 -1.25
C ALA A 117 -18.69 10.65 -0.33
N GLN A 118 -18.73 10.16 0.91
CA GLN A 118 -17.67 10.37 1.88
C GLN A 118 -16.36 9.67 1.47
N LEU A 119 -16.44 8.40 1.08
CA LEU A 119 -15.30 7.63 0.60
C LEU A 119 -14.72 8.25 -0.68
N GLY A 120 -15.59 8.67 -1.60
CA GLY A 120 -15.18 9.35 -2.83
C GLY A 120 -14.35 10.61 -2.55
N ILE A 121 -14.78 11.41 -1.56
CA ILE A 121 -14.05 12.63 -1.19
C ILE A 121 -12.74 12.31 -0.48
N PHE A 122 -12.65 11.24 0.31
CA PHE A 122 -11.37 10.83 0.90
C PHE A 122 -10.34 10.47 -0.18
N VAL A 123 -10.75 9.69 -1.19
CA VAL A 123 -9.86 9.31 -2.30
C VAL A 123 -9.49 10.52 -3.17
N LEU A 124 -10.45 11.38 -3.49
CA LEU A 124 -10.18 12.61 -4.26
C LEU A 124 -9.29 13.58 -3.49
N PHE A 125 -9.52 13.73 -2.18
CA PHE A 125 -8.69 14.60 -1.34
C PHE A 125 -7.24 14.12 -1.35
N ARG A 126 -6.99 12.81 -1.23
CA ARG A 126 -5.63 12.29 -1.36
C ARG A 126 -5.03 12.56 -2.74
N LEU A 127 -5.75 12.16 -3.79
CA LEU A 127 -5.30 12.33 -5.17
C LEU A 127 -4.87 13.77 -5.50
N PHE A 128 -5.65 14.76 -5.06
CA PHE A 128 -5.41 16.15 -5.42
C PHE A 128 -4.62 16.93 -4.39
N VAL A 129 -4.89 16.72 -3.10
CA VAL A 129 -4.33 17.56 -2.04
C VAL A 129 -3.04 16.95 -1.51
N SER A 130 -3.04 15.68 -1.12
CA SER A 130 -1.83 15.02 -0.60
C SER A 130 -0.71 14.99 -1.63
N ASN A 131 -0.99 14.57 -2.87
CA ASN A 131 0.02 14.48 -3.93
C ASN A 131 0.59 15.85 -4.31
N VAL A 132 -0.24 16.90 -4.30
CA VAL A 132 0.22 18.28 -4.54
C VAL A 132 1.10 18.75 -3.39
N PHE A 133 0.70 18.52 -2.14
CA PHE A 133 1.56 18.87 -1.01
C PHE A 133 2.87 18.13 -1.07
N GLU A 134 2.88 16.83 -1.33
CA GLU A 134 4.12 16.07 -1.45
C GLU A 134 5.05 16.61 -2.55
N HIS A 135 4.53 16.89 -3.74
CA HIS A 135 5.37 17.34 -4.84
C HIS A 135 5.86 18.79 -4.66
N PHE A 136 4.97 19.70 -4.25
CA PHE A 136 5.24 21.13 -4.26
C PHE A 136 5.85 21.63 -2.93
N PHE A 137 5.47 21.09 -1.78
CA PHE A 137 5.95 21.53 -0.48
C PHE A 137 7.48 21.53 -0.34
N PRO A 138 8.23 20.47 -0.71
CA PRO A 138 9.69 20.48 -0.58
C PRO A 138 10.34 21.55 -1.48
N LYS A 139 9.81 21.77 -2.69
CA LYS A 139 10.30 22.80 -3.61
C LYS A 139 10.05 24.20 -3.07
N ILE A 140 8.84 24.45 -2.54
CA ILE A 140 8.48 25.72 -1.91
C ILE A 140 9.38 25.99 -0.69
N ARG A 141 9.62 24.99 0.15
CA ARG A 141 10.51 25.11 1.32
C ARG A 141 11.95 25.45 0.94
N LEU A 142 12.48 24.81 -0.10
CA LEU A 142 13.81 25.10 -0.64
C LEU A 142 13.88 26.52 -1.23
N TRP A 143 12.85 26.92 -1.98
CA TRP A 143 12.74 28.26 -2.54
C TRP A 143 12.70 29.34 -1.45
N PHE A 144 11.89 29.17 -0.40
CA PHE A 144 11.88 30.10 0.75
C PHE A 144 13.23 30.20 1.47
N ARG A 145 13.97 29.07 1.61
CA ARG A 145 15.33 29.09 2.18
C ARG A 145 16.32 29.84 1.28
N SER A 146 16.18 29.72 -0.04
CA SER A 146 17.00 30.44 -1.00
C SER A 146 16.75 31.96 -0.93
N LEU A 147 15.49 32.37 -0.84
CA LEU A 147 15.10 33.78 -0.65
C LEU A 147 15.73 34.39 0.60
N SER A 148 15.60 33.70 1.75
CA SER A 148 16.21 34.18 3.00
C SER A 148 17.73 34.31 2.92
N SER A 149 18.39 33.48 2.10
CA SER A 149 19.84 33.54 1.88
C SER A 149 20.22 34.72 0.97
N TYR A 150 19.41 35.00 -0.05
CA TYR A 150 19.59 36.15 -0.95
C TYR A 150 19.39 37.49 -0.24
N ASP A 151 18.37 37.59 0.63
CA ASP A 151 18.12 38.78 1.43
C ASP A 151 19.29 39.09 2.39
N LYS A 152 19.87 38.07 3.02
CA LYS A 152 21.06 38.23 3.89
C LYS A 152 22.27 38.75 3.11
N MET A 153 22.54 38.20 1.92
CA MET A 153 23.64 38.68 1.07
C MET A 153 23.42 40.14 0.66
N THR A 154 22.21 40.49 0.24
CA THR A 154 21.89 41.85 -0.20
C THR A 154 22.05 42.86 0.94
N PHE A 155 21.67 42.47 2.16
CA PHE A 155 21.85 43.28 3.36
C PHE A 155 23.32 43.49 3.73
N GLU A 156 24.13 42.43 3.71
CA GLU A 156 25.59 42.49 3.95
C GLU A 156 26.30 43.38 2.92
N ASN A 157 25.99 43.22 1.63
CA ASN A 157 26.54 44.06 0.57
C ASN A 157 26.20 45.54 0.75
N PHE A 158 25.00 45.84 1.25
CA PHE A 158 24.55 47.21 1.52
C PHE A 158 25.25 47.86 2.73
N TYR A 159 25.43 47.13 3.84
CA TYR A 159 26.02 47.68 5.07
C TYR A 159 27.55 47.69 5.07
N HIS A 160 28.19 46.65 4.53
CA HIS A 160 29.64 46.49 4.56
C HIS A 160 30.34 46.91 3.27
N GLY A 161 29.59 47.27 2.22
CA GLY A 161 30.14 47.66 0.92
C GLY A 161 30.94 46.54 0.23
N GLN A 162 30.74 45.29 0.64
CA GLN A 162 31.34 44.11 0.03
C GLN A 162 30.53 43.69 -1.20
N VAL A 163 31.19 43.05 -2.17
CA VAL A 163 30.52 42.36 -3.28
C VAL A 163 30.61 40.87 -2.96
N LEU A 164 29.77 40.41 -2.04
CA LEU A 164 29.56 38.98 -1.84
C LEU A 164 28.67 38.50 -2.98
N GLU A 165 29.09 37.48 -3.71
CA GLU A 165 28.24 36.73 -4.64
C GLU A 165 27.95 35.34 -4.03
N LEU A 166 26.74 34.85 -4.25
CA LEU A 166 26.40 33.47 -3.87
C LEU A 166 27.24 32.53 -4.73
N ALA A 167 28.18 31.82 -4.10
CA ALA A 167 28.92 30.76 -4.76
C ALA A 167 27.95 29.71 -5.32
N GLU A 168 28.26 29.19 -6.50
CA GLU A 168 27.53 28.06 -7.06
C GLU A 168 27.62 26.88 -6.10
N MET A 169 26.46 26.37 -5.68
CA MET A 169 26.41 25.22 -4.79
C MET A 169 27.00 24.00 -5.50
N SER A 170 27.97 23.36 -4.84
CA SER A 170 28.45 22.05 -5.26
C SER A 170 27.30 21.03 -5.31
N ALA A 171 27.41 20.01 -6.17
CA ALA A 171 26.41 18.95 -6.27
C ALA A 171 26.12 18.28 -4.91
N THR A 172 27.16 18.11 -4.08
CA THR A 172 27.05 17.54 -2.73
C THR A 172 26.22 18.43 -1.80
N GLU A 173 26.41 19.76 -1.87
CA GLU A 173 25.64 20.71 -1.07
C GLU A 173 24.16 20.73 -1.48
N GLN A 174 23.89 20.67 -2.80
CA GLN A 174 22.53 20.56 -3.32
C GLN A 174 21.83 19.30 -2.80
N GLN A 175 22.53 18.17 -2.81
CA GLN A 175 22.00 16.91 -2.29
C GLN A 175 21.77 16.98 -0.78
N ALA A 176 22.69 17.55 0.00
CA ALA A 176 22.54 17.68 1.45
C ALA A 176 21.31 18.54 1.86
N LYS A 177 20.90 19.48 1.00
CA LYS A 177 19.72 20.32 1.22
C LYS A 177 18.38 19.61 0.94
N LYS A 178 18.38 18.52 0.15
CA LYS A 178 17.18 17.71 -0.12
C LYS A 178 16.75 16.92 1.11
N GLU A 179 15.50 16.49 1.14
CA GLU A 179 14.96 15.68 2.26
C GLU A 179 15.39 14.21 2.14
N LYS A 180 15.62 13.55 3.29
CA LYS A 180 15.97 12.13 3.34
C LYS A 180 14.76 11.29 2.94
N HIS A 181 14.96 10.31 2.07
CA HIS A 181 13.93 9.37 1.65
C HIS A 181 13.74 8.25 2.69
N ARG A 182 12.50 7.87 2.97
CA ARG A 182 12.12 6.72 3.80
C ARG A 182 11.03 5.92 3.08
N ASN A 183 11.34 4.66 2.75
CA ASN A 183 10.39 3.76 2.06
C ASN A 183 9.13 3.51 2.89
N PHE A 184 9.26 3.50 4.22
CA PHE A 184 8.16 3.24 5.15
C PHE A 184 6.95 4.17 4.90
N ASP A 185 7.21 5.46 4.68
CA ASP A 185 6.16 6.47 4.56
C ASP A 185 5.31 6.24 3.28
N GLN A 186 5.95 5.80 2.18
CA GLN A 186 5.25 5.45 0.93
C GLN A 186 4.40 4.18 1.04
N PHE A 187 4.92 3.14 1.70
CA PHE A 187 4.17 1.90 1.89
C PHE A 187 2.98 2.09 2.83
N ASP A 188 3.12 2.93 3.86
CA ASP A 188 2.02 3.26 4.77
C ASP A 188 0.87 3.96 4.03
N GLU A 189 1.20 4.93 3.18
CA GLU A 189 0.22 5.59 2.33
C GLU A 189 -0.50 4.62 1.40
N MET A 190 0.26 3.73 0.74
CA MET A 190 -0.29 2.72 -0.14
C MET A 190 -1.21 1.73 0.60
N LEU A 191 -0.89 1.35 1.84
CA LEU A 191 -1.72 0.47 2.66
C LEU A 191 -3.08 1.11 2.97
N LEU A 192 -3.11 2.39 3.33
CA LEU A 192 -4.36 3.10 3.56
C LEU A 192 -5.18 3.26 2.27
N THR A 193 -4.52 3.57 1.16
CA THR A 193 -5.15 3.67 -0.17
C THR A 193 -5.78 2.34 -0.61
N HIS A 194 -5.10 1.22 -0.35
CA HIS A 194 -5.65 -0.12 -0.55
C HIS A 194 -6.90 -0.38 0.31
N GLY A 195 -6.91 0.07 1.57
CA GLY A 195 -8.08 -0.02 2.43
C GLY A 195 -9.30 0.73 1.89
N TYR A 196 -9.11 1.95 1.38
CA TYR A 196 -10.22 2.71 0.76
C TYR A 196 -10.79 2.02 -0.49
N ALA A 197 -9.96 1.32 -1.26
CA ALA A 197 -10.41 0.60 -2.45
C ALA A 197 -11.12 -0.72 -2.12
N THR A 198 -10.73 -1.41 -1.04
CA THR A 198 -11.16 -2.79 -0.78
C THR A 198 -12.25 -2.92 0.28
N LEU A 199 -12.20 -2.16 1.39
CA LEU A 199 -13.11 -2.35 2.54
C LEU A 199 -14.58 -2.04 2.22
N PHE A 200 -14.84 -1.16 1.26
CA PHE A 200 -16.17 -0.63 0.91
C PHE A 200 -16.49 -0.81 -0.58
N ALA A 201 -15.93 -1.85 -1.21
CA ALA A 201 -16.07 -2.11 -2.64
C ALA A 201 -17.52 -2.36 -3.05
N VAL A 202 -18.32 -3.06 -2.22
CA VAL A 202 -19.74 -3.34 -2.49
C VAL A 202 -20.58 -2.06 -2.57
N THR A 203 -20.29 -1.06 -1.73
CA THR A 203 -21.04 0.21 -1.73
C THR A 203 -20.61 1.11 -2.88
N SER A 204 -19.33 1.08 -3.25
CA SER A 204 -18.73 2.09 -4.13
C SER A 204 -17.77 1.50 -5.18
N PRO A 205 -18.24 0.71 -6.16
CA PRO A 205 -17.36 0.06 -7.14
C PRO A 205 -16.50 1.03 -7.97
N TRP A 206 -17.02 2.23 -8.25
CA TRP A 206 -16.31 3.27 -8.99
C TRP A 206 -15.05 3.76 -8.25
N VAL A 207 -15.01 3.64 -6.92
CA VAL A 207 -13.83 4.03 -6.12
C VAL A 207 -12.64 3.16 -6.48
N CYS A 208 -12.82 1.88 -6.78
CA CYS A 208 -11.72 1.02 -7.22
C CYS A 208 -11.06 1.57 -8.50
N THR A 209 -11.87 2.06 -9.46
CA THR A 209 -11.33 2.67 -10.68
C THR A 209 -10.67 4.02 -10.42
N ALA A 210 -11.21 4.83 -9.51
CA ALA A 210 -10.61 6.10 -9.10
C ALA A 210 -9.25 5.87 -8.40
N THR A 211 -9.18 4.87 -7.51
CA THR A 211 -7.93 4.48 -6.84
C THR A 211 -6.91 3.93 -7.83
N LEU A 212 -7.32 3.17 -8.85
CA LEU A 212 -6.39 2.72 -9.90
C LEU A 212 -5.75 3.92 -10.62
N LEU A 213 -6.54 4.92 -11.01
CA LEU A 213 -6.01 6.15 -11.60
C LEU A 213 -5.11 6.90 -10.63
N ALA A 214 -5.48 6.93 -9.35
CA ALA A 214 -4.67 7.57 -8.32
C ALA A 214 -3.30 6.90 -8.17
N VAL A 215 -3.24 5.58 -8.12
CA VAL A 215 -1.98 4.82 -8.05
C VAL A 215 -1.13 5.04 -9.29
N LEU A 216 -1.72 5.17 -10.48
CA LEU A 216 -0.95 5.49 -11.70
C LEU A 216 -0.31 6.88 -11.65
N VAL A 217 -1.04 7.88 -11.13
CA VAL A 217 -0.50 9.22 -10.89
C VAL A 217 0.58 9.15 -9.80
N GLU A 218 0.36 8.36 -8.76
CA GLU A 218 1.29 8.19 -7.64
C GLU A 218 2.65 7.67 -8.11
N ILE A 219 2.66 6.60 -8.90
CA ILE A 219 3.90 6.04 -9.48
C ILE A 219 4.71 7.12 -10.19
N TRP A 220 4.03 8.01 -10.94
CA TRP A 220 4.70 9.10 -11.64
C TRP A 220 5.20 10.20 -10.69
N VAL A 221 4.41 10.58 -9.69
CA VAL A 221 4.77 11.59 -8.68
C VAL A 221 5.94 11.11 -7.83
N ASP A 222 5.90 9.87 -7.34
CA ASP A 222 6.95 9.21 -6.56
C ASP A 222 8.26 9.13 -7.35
N MET A 223 8.20 8.71 -8.63
CA MET A 223 9.37 8.68 -9.51
C MET A 223 10.01 10.08 -9.61
N ARG A 224 9.21 11.12 -9.83
CA ARG A 224 9.70 12.50 -9.89
C ARG A 224 10.25 12.98 -8.56
N SER A 225 9.60 12.62 -7.45
CA SER A 225 10.01 12.95 -6.09
C SER A 225 11.39 12.38 -5.77
N LEU A 226 11.64 11.12 -6.13
CA LEU A 226 12.92 10.43 -5.94
C LEU A 226 14.08 11.05 -6.74
N LEU A 227 13.81 11.49 -7.98
CA LEU A 227 14.82 12.10 -8.85
C LEU A 227 15.13 13.55 -8.47
N ASP A 228 14.10 14.35 -8.25
CA ASP A 228 14.24 15.81 -8.14
C ASP A 228 14.30 16.29 -6.68
N SER A 229 13.44 15.75 -5.80
CA SER A 229 13.15 16.33 -4.48
C SER A 229 13.85 15.65 -3.31
N ARG A 230 14.19 14.36 -3.42
CA ARG A 230 14.78 13.55 -2.33
C ARG A 230 16.29 13.34 -2.50
N GLN A 231 16.95 13.07 -1.39
CA GLN A 231 18.33 12.58 -1.39
C GLN A 231 18.40 11.17 -1.98
N ARG A 232 19.47 10.86 -2.73
CA ARG A 232 19.72 9.49 -3.18
C ARG A 232 19.80 8.54 -1.97
N PRO A 233 18.89 7.57 -1.83
CA PRO A 233 18.94 6.61 -0.74
C PRO A 233 20.12 5.65 -0.94
N PHE A 234 20.62 5.11 0.16
CA PHE A 234 21.59 4.01 0.10
C PHE A 234 20.87 2.71 -0.28
N PRO A 235 21.39 1.92 -1.22
CA PRO A 235 20.78 0.65 -1.57
C PRO A 235 20.87 -0.32 -0.39
N THR A 236 19.72 -0.72 0.15
CA THR A 236 19.61 -1.73 1.21
C THR A 236 19.06 -3.01 0.62
N GLN A 237 19.69 -4.15 0.94
CA GLN A 237 19.17 -5.45 0.56
C GLN A 237 18.00 -5.83 1.47
N ALA A 238 16.84 -6.11 0.88
CA ALA A 238 15.67 -6.63 1.57
C ALA A 238 15.35 -8.01 1.00
N ARG A 239 15.18 -9.02 1.87
CA ARG A 239 14.87 -10.39 1.45
C ARG A 239 13.43 -10.52 0.93
N ASN A 240 12.52 -9.78 1.56
CA ASN A 240 11.09 -9.81 1.30
C ASN A 240 10.48 -8.45 1.62
N ASN A 241 9.19 -8.30 1.27
CA ASN A 241 8.40 -7.11 1.58
C ASN A 241 7.75 -7.15 2.98
N GLU A 242 8.16 -8.07 3.85
CA GLU A 242 7.64 -8.09 5.22
C GLU A 242 8.18 -6.88 5.98
N PRO A 243 7.37 -6.24 6.86
CA PRO A 243 6.08 -6.67 7.40
C PRO A 243 4.82 -6.27 6.59
N TRP A 244 4.99 -5.65 5.42
CA TRP A 244 3.88 -5.09 4.64
C TRP A 244 2.99 -6.15 4.02
N GLY A 245 3.57 -7.28 3.58
CA GLY A 245 2.81 -8.42 3.05
C GLY A 245 1.72 -8.86 4.03
N THR A 246 2.10 -9.12 5.28
CA THR A 246 1.16 -9.42 6.36
C THR A 246 0.10 -8.33 6.56
N ALA A 247 0.47 -7.04 6.49
CA ALA A 247 -0.49 -5.94 6.68
C ALA A 247 -1.55 -5.87 5.56
N PHE A 248 -1.14 -6.05 4.29
CA PHE A 248 -2.09 -6.14 3.17
C PHE A 248 -3.01 -7.36 3.31
N GLU A 249 -2.51 -8.49 3.79
CA GLU A 249 -3.35 -9.66 4.07
C GLU A 249 -4.39 -9.40 5.16
N ILE A 250 -4.02 -8.73 6.24
CA ILE A 250 -4.94 -8.34 7.31
C ILE A 250 -6.04 -7.42 6.74
N TYR A 251 -5.68 -6.44 5.91
CA TYR A 251 -6.65 -5.59 5.21
C TYR A 251 -7.56 -6.39 4.29
N GLY A 252 -7.03 -7.38 3.57
CA GLY A 252 -7.82 -8.28 2.72
C GLY A 252 -8.84 -9.11 3.50
N VAL A 253 -8.48 -9.63 4.68
CA VAL A 253 -9.41 -10.34 5.57
C VAL A 253 -10.50 -9.38 6.07
N MET A 254 -10.11 -8.20 6.56
CA MET A 254 -11.08 -7.19 7.00
C MET A 254 -12.00 -6.76 5.85
N ALA A 255 -11.48 -6.59 4.64
CA ALA A 255 -12.27 -6.24 3.47
C ALA A 255 -13.30 -7.34 3.12
N ALA A 256 -12.92 -8.62 3.14
CA ALA A 256 -13.87 -9.71 2.93
C ALA A 256 -15.03 -9.66 3.94
N LEU A 257 -14.71 -9.54 5.23
CA LEU A 257 -15.71 -9.45 6.30
C LEU A 257 -16.62 -8.22 6.14
N THR A 258 -16.04 -7.04 5.94
CA THR A 258 -16.78 -5.78 5.86
C THR A 258 -17.69 -5.74 4.64
N ASN A 259 -17.26 -6.23 3.48
CA ASN A 259 -18.12 -6.25 2.29
C ASN A 259 -19.31 -7.20 2.45
N VAL A 260 -19.12 -8.38 3.05
CA VAL A 260 -20.25 -9.29 3.33
C VAL A 260 -21.19 -8.68 4.37
N LEU A 261 -20.66 -8.03 5.41
CA LEU A 261 -21.47 -7.31 6.40
C LEU A 261 -22.31 -6.19 5.76
N LEU A 262 -21.69 -5.34 4.93
CA LEU A 262 -22.38 -4.27 4.21
C LEU A 262 -23.48 -4.81 3.30
N LEU A 263 -23.19 -5.90 2.58
CA LEU A 263 -24.15 -6.52 1.67
C LEU A 263 -25.39 -7.07 2.38
N ILE A 264 -25.24 -7.65 3.57
CA ILE A 264 -26.33 -8.35 4.26
C ILE A 264 -27.09 -7.43 5.23
N PHE A 265 -26.36 -6.64 6.01
CA PHE A 265 -26.94 -5.86 7.10
C PHE A 265 -27.34 -4.45 6.69
N THR A 266 -26.59 -3.82 5.78
CA THR A 266 -26.86 -2.44 5.37
C THR A 266 -27.71 -2.38 4.09
N SER A 267 -27.59 -3.38 3.21
CA SER A 267 -28.25 -3.36 1.89
C SER A 267 -29.76 -3.54 1.98
N SER A 268 -30.52 -2.75 1.22
CA SER A 268 -32.00 -2.79 1.24
C SER A 268 -32.58 -4.10 0.71
N GLN A 269 -31.81 -4.86 -0.06
CA GLN A 269 -32.20 -6.12 -0.71
C GLN A 269 -32.58 -7.20 0.31
N TYR A 270 -31.91 -7.23 1.46
CA TYR A 270 -32.16 -8.22 2.52
C TYR A 270 -32.89 -7.62 3.72
N SER A 271 -33.47 -6.42 3.57
CA SER A 271 -34.17 -5.73 4.67
C SER A 271 -35.33 -6.55 5.25
N SER A 272 -36.06 -7.30 4.42
CA SER A 272 -37.22 -8.11 4.79
C SER A 272 -36.87 -9.42 5.50
N TRP A 273 -35.60 -9.83 5.51
CA TRP A 273 -35.16 -11.10 6.10
C TRP A 273 -35.02 -10.98 7.62
N THR A 274 -35.28 -12.07 8.32
CA THR A 274 -35.07 -12.18 9.76
C THR A 274 -33.58 -12.12 10.10
N ILE A 275 -33.25 -11.72 11.32
CA ILE A 275 -31.86 -11.65 11.80
C ILE A 275 -31.18 -13.03 11.69
N THR A 276 -31.92 -14.12 11.95
CA THR A 276 -31.40 -15.49 11.84
C THR A 276 -31.02 -15.83 10.40
N GLU A 277 -31.87 -15.52 9.42
CA GLU A 277 -31.58 -15.74 8.00
C GLU A 277 -30.35 -14.93 7.56
N LYS A 278 -30.24 -13.67 8.01
CA LYS A 278 -29.08 -12.81 7.75
C LYS A 278 -27.78 -13.40 8.29
N ILE A 279 -27.77 -13.86 9.54
CA ILE A 279 -26.57 -14.44 10.17
C ILE A 279 -26.16 -15.75 9.46
N VAL A 280 -27.11 -16.61 9.12
CA VAL A 280 -26.81 -17.86 8.39
C VAL A 280 -26.23 -17.55 7.01
N PHE A 281 -26.81 -16.59 6.29
CA PHE A 281 -26.31 -16.18 4.98
C PHE A 281 -24.94 -15.50 5.07
N PHE A 282 -24.70 -14.72 6.12
CA PHE A 282 -23.40 -14.11 6.43
C PHE A 282 -22.34 -15.19 6.61
N ALA A 283 -22.57 -16.16 7.50
CA ALA A 283 -21.64 -17.25 7.72
C ALA A 283 -21.39 -18.06 6.44
N PHE A 284 -22.43 -18.31 5.63
CA PHE A 284 -22.29 -19.01 4.36
C PHE A 284 -21.39 -18.26 3.37
N LEU A 285 -21.66 -16.97 3.12
CA LEU A 285 -20.86 -16.17 2.18
C LEU A 285 -19.43 -15.95 2.67
N GLU A 286 -19.25 -15.75 3.97
CA GLU A 286 -17.94 -15.65 4.59
C GLU A 286 -17.10 -16.91 4.32
N HIS A 287 -17.63 -18.09 4.64
CA HIS A 287 -16.93 -19.36 4.42
C HIS A 287 -16.70 -19.64 2.93
N LEU A 288 -17.62 -19.22 2.05
CA LEU A 288 -17.44 -19.33 0.61
C LEU A 288 -16.25 -18.49 0.13
N ILE A 289 -16.11 -17.25 0.61
CA ILE A 289 -15.01 -16.36 0.22
C ILE A 289 -13.67 -16.87 0.77
N PHE A 290 -13.62 -17.27 2.04
CA PHE A 290 -12.38 -17.85 2.60
C PHE A 290 -12.03 -19.20 1.97
N GLY A 291 -13.03 -20.01 1.64
CA GLY A 291 -12.85 -21.25 0.88
C GLY A 291 -12.30 -20.98 -0.51
N ALA A 292 -12.81 -19.97 -1.21
CA ALA A 292 -12.28 -19.54 -2.51
C ALA A 292 -10.83 -19.02 -2.38
N ARG A 293 -10.51 -18.25 -1.34
CA ARG A 293 -9.13 -17.81 -1.05
C ARG A 293 -8.20 -19.01 -0.86
N LEU A 294 -8.59 -19.97 -0.02
CA LEU A 294 -7.80 -21.17 0.23
C LEU A 294 -7.61 -21.97 -1.06
N PHE A 295 -8.66 -22.09 -1.87
CA PHE A 295 -8.60 -22.76 -3.17
C PHE A 295 -7.60 -22.09 -4.12
N VAL A 296 -7.59 -20.76 -4.19
CA VAL A 296 -6.60 -20.00 -4.99
C VAL A 296 -5.18 -20.24 -4.46
N GLN A 297 -4.96 -20.26 -3.15
CA GLN A 297 -3.65 -20.54 -2.55
C GLN A 297 -3.16 -21.98 -2.79
N ILE A 298 -4.08 -22.94 -2.95
CA ILE A 298 -3.75 -24.32 -3.31
C ILE A 298 -3.38 -24.43 -4.79
N ILE A 299 -4.09 -23.71 -5.67
CA ILE A 299 -3.79 -23.74 -7.11
C ILE A 299 -2.48 -23.02 -7.39
N PHE A 300 -2.27 -21.85 -6.81
CA PHE A 300 -1.11 -21.00 -7.09
C PHE A 300 -0.17 -20.99 -5.87
N PRO A 301 0.89 -21.83 -5.87
CA PRO A 301 1.87 -21.84 -4.79
C PRO A 301 2.59 -20.49 -4.69
N GLN A 302 2.96 -20.10 -3.46
CA GLN A 302 3.62 -18.81 -3.21
C GLN A 302 4.98 -18.67 -3.91
N VAL A 303 5.67 -19.78 -4.13
CA VAL A 303 6.97 -19.83 -4.81
C VAL A 303 6.79 -20.58 -6.13
N PRO A 304 7.10 -19.97 -7.29
CA PRO A 304 7.06 -20.65 -8.57
C PRO A 304 8.05 -21.83 -8.60
N GLN A 305 7.65 -22.94 -9.23
CA GLN A 305 8.48 -24.15 -9.33
C GLN A 305 9.88 -23.89 -9.90
N ALA A 306 10.00 -22.97 -10.86
CA ALA A 306 11.29 -22.60 -11.45
C ALA A 306 12.28 -22.07 -10.38
N VAL A 307 11.78 -21.24 -9.45
CA VAL A 307 12.58 -20.68 -8.36
C VAL A 307 12.92 -21.75 -7.33
N GLU A 308 11.99 -22.65 -7.02
CA GLU A 308 12.23 -23.78 -6.11
C GLU A 308 13.32 -24.71 -6.66
N VAL A 309 13.27 -25.07 -7.94
CA VAL A 309 14.30 -25.90 -8.59
C VAL A 309 15.66 -25.19 -8.58
N LEU A 310 15.70 -23.86 -8.79
CA LEU A 310 16.94 -23.09 -8.70
C LEU A 310 17.49 -23.08 -7.27
N SER A 311 16.64 -22.90 -6.26
CA SER A 311 17.04 -22.97 -4.85
C SER A 311 17.60 -24.35 -4.50
N LEU A 312 16.93 -25.43 -4.91
CA LEU A 312 17.39 -26.80 -4.67
C LEU A 312 18.72 -27.10 -5.39
N LYS A 313 18.90 -26.58 -6.62
CA LYS A 313 20.18 -26.67 -7.33
C LYS A 313 21.27 -25.95 -6.56
N GLN A 314 21.03 -24.73 -6.11
CA GLN A 314 21.99 -23.96 -5.32
C GLN A 314 22.38 -24.70 -4.04
N ASP A 315 21.40 -25.22 -3.29
CA ASP A 315 21.63 -25.99 -2.06
C ASP A 315 22.46 -27.26 -2.34
N SER A 316 22.17 -27.96 -3.45
CA SER A 316 22.93 -29.15 -3.85
C SER A 316 24.39 -28.82 -4.21
N VAL A 317 24.63 -27.69 -4.88
CA VAL A 317 25.99 -27.22 -5.23
C VAL A 317 26.75 -26.84 -3.97
N VAL A 318 26.13 -26.08 -3.06
CA VAL A 318 26.74 -25.70 -1.79
C VAL A 318 27.08 -26.94 -0.96
N HIS A 319 26.18 -27.91 -0.86
CA HIS A 319 26.42 -29.18 -0.15
C HIS A 319 27.62 -29.94 -0.73
N ARG A 320 27.68 -30.08 -2.06
CA ARG A 320 28.80 -30.76 -2.75
C ARG A 320 30.14 -30.05 -2.51
N CYS A 321 30.15 -28.71 -2.55
CA CYS A 321 31.34 -27.92 -2.27
C CYS A 321 31.82 -28.07 -0.83
N LEU A 322 30.91 -28.13 0.14
CA LEU A 322 31.24 -28.30 1.56
C LEU A 322 31.77 -29.70 1.88
N GLU A 323 31.23 -30.74 1.25
CA GLU A 323 31.65 -32.13 1.47
C GLU A 323 32.87 -32.54 0.65
N GLY A 324 33.33 -31.69 -0.28
CA GLY A 324 34.47 -31.99 -1.14
C GLY A 324 34.22 -33.17 -2.08
N ILE A 325 32.95 -33.47 -2.40
CA ILE A 325 32.58 -34.50 -3.36
C ILE A 325 33.08 -34.05 -4.73
N LYS A 326 34.14 -34.69 -5.23
CA LYS A 326 34.64 -34.45 -6.58
C LYS A 326 33.57 -34.90 -7.57
N VAL A 327 33.24 -34.02 -8.51
CA VAL A 327 32.34 -34.35 -9.62
C VAL A 327 32.94 -35.51 -10.40
N GLU A 328 32.27 -36.66 -10.42
CA GLU A 328 32.57 -37.71 -11.41
C GLU A 328 32.16 -37.16 -12.77
N SER A 329 33.13 -37.01 -13.67
CA SER A 329 32.96 -36.45 -15.01
C SER A 329 31.83 -37.10 -15.82
N ASN A 330 31.40 -38.31 -15.49
CA ASN A 330 30.33 -39.01 -16.22
C ASN A 330 28.90 -38.63 -15.76
N THR A 331 28.75 -37.84 -14.71
CA THR A 331 27.45 -37.34 -14.21
C THR A 331 27.29 -35.83 -14.37
N ASP A 332 28.29 -35.19 -14.97
CA ASP A 332 28.29 -33.76 -15.23
C ASP A 332 27.56 -33.49 -16.55
N PHE A 333 26.28 -33.11 -16.47
CA PHE A 333 25.51 -32.73 -17.65
C PHE A 333 26.03 -31.45 -18.33
N SER A 334 26.99 -30.75 -17.71
CA SER A 334 27.74 -29.67 -18.35
C SER A 334 28.61 -30.16 -19.51
N LEU A 335 29.02 -31.44 -19.55
CA LEU A 335 29.74 -32.03 -20.69
C LEU A 335 28.84 -32.28 -21.91
N PHE A 336 27.51 -32.35 -21.75
CA PHE A 336 26.58 -32.31 -22.89
C PHE A 336 26.36 -30.89 -23.42
N ARG A 337 26.89 -29.86 -22.73
CA ARG A 337 26.95 -28.48 -23.22
C ARG A 337 28.18 -28.24 -24.11
N GLU A 338 29.08 -29.21 -24.25
CA GLU A 338 30.18 -29.13 -25.21
C GLU A 338 29.74 -29.62 -26.59
N SER A 339 28.95 -28.78 -27.29
CA SER A 339 28.91 -28.81 -28.76
C SER A 339 28.46 -27.48 -29.39
N ARG A 340 28.15 -26.43 -28.62
CA ARG A 340 28.03 -25.08 -29.17
C ARG A 340 28.25 -24.03 -28.07
N VAL A 341 29.36 -23.31 -28.21
CA VAL A 341 29.79 -22.10 -27.47
C VAL A 341 30.43 -22.34 -26.10
N GLN A 342 31.73 -22.07 -26.07
CA GLN A 342 32.62 -22.09 -24.92
C GLN A 342 32.46 -20.78 -24.15
N GLU A 343 31.94 -20.83 -22.93
CA GLU A 343 31.98 -19.73 -21.97
C GLU A 343 32.76 -20.20 -20.73
N ASP A 344 33.81 -19.46 -20.36
CA ASP A 344 34.66 -19.74 -19.21
C ASP A 344 33.85 -19.74 -17.90
N VAL A 345 34.17 -20.69 -17.01
CA VAL A 345 33.56 -20.77 -15.68
C VAL A 345 34.03 -19.58 -14.83
N GLN A 346 33.24 -18.51 -14.81
CA GLN A 346 33.35 -17.46 -13.82
C GLN A 346 32.59 -17.87 -12.56
N VAL A 347 33.28 -17.81 -11.42
CA VAL A 347 32.63 -17.79 -10.10
C VAL A 347 31.69 -16.59 -10.10
N PHE A 348 30.38 -16.82 -10.05
CA PHE A 348 29.37 -15.76 -10.08
C PHE A 348 29.49 -14.84 -8.85
N GLY A 349 30.36 -13.85 -8.95
CA GLY A 349 30.00 -12.50 -8.55
C GLY A 349 29.31 -11.87 -9.76
N TYR A 350 28.00 -11.62 -9.65
CA TYR A 350 27.11 -11.08 -10.68
C TYR A 350 26.67 -12.07 -11.78
N ASP A 351 25.35 -12.17 -11.94
CA ASP A 351 24.67 -12.90 -13.01
C ASP A 351 25.18 -12.48 -14.39
N LEU A 352 25.63 -13.46 -15.17
CA LEU A 352 26.00 -13.35 -16.59
C LEU A 352 24.97 -14.05 -17.50
N LEU A 353 23.72 -14.16 -17.05
CA LEU A 353 22.58 -14.53 -17.91
C LEU A 353 21.94 -13.28 -18.56
N GLU A 354 22.77 -12.33 -19.00
CA GLU A 354 22.42 -11.43 -20.10
C GLU A 354 22.89 -12.07 -21.42
N THR A 355 22.36 -13.25 -21.75
CA THR A 355 22.45 -13.73 -23.14
C THR A 355 21.45 -12.95 -23.97
N ASP A 356 21.84 -11.80 -24.53
CA ASP A 356 21.12 -11.04 -25.57
C ASP A 356 19.58 -11.17 -25.52
N GLU A 357 18.97 -11.08 -24.32
CA GLU A 357 17.54 -10.91 -24.23
C GLU A 357 17.33 -9.45 -24.63
N ALA A 358 16.99 -9.26 -25.90
CA ALA A 358 16.54 -8.00 -26.44
C ALA A 358 15.69 -7.31 -25.38
N ASP A 359 16.08 -6.09 -25.00
CA ASP A 359 15.43 -5.26 -23.98
C ASP A 359 13.98 -5.67 -23.81
N LEU A 360 13.60 -6.19 -22.63
CA LEU A 360 12.25 -6.63 -22.31
C LEU A 360 11.27 -5.51 -22.69
N THR A 361 10.73 -5.58 -23.91
CA THR A 361 9.72 -4.66 -24.37
C THR A 361 8.50 -5.03 -23.55
N LEU A 362 8.17 -4.21 -22.55
CA LEU A 362 6.99 -4.37 -21.70
C LEU A 362 5.73 -4.28 -22.57
N SER A 363 5.40 -5.42 -23.16
CA SER A 363 4.28 -5.65 -24.05
C SER A 363 3.24 -6.40 -23.24
N LEU A 364 2.09 -5.75 -23.01
CA LEU A 364 0.93 -6.38 -22.35
C LEU A 364 0.56 -7.72 -23.00
N ARG A 365 0.83 -7.86 -24.31
CA ARG A 365 0.59 -9.09 -25.06
C ARG A 365 1.52 -10.22 -24.63
N ASP A 366 2.79 -9.91 -24.39
CA ASP A 366 3.77 -10.93 -24.03
C ASP A 366 3.68 -11.28 -22.54
N SER A 367 3.34 -10.33 -21.66
CA SER A 367 2.91 -10.64 -20.28
C SER A 367 1.70 -11.56 -20.24
N GLY A 368 0.69 -11.33 -21.10
CA GLY A 368 -0.48 -12.21 -21.21
C GLY A 368 -0.15 -13.61 -21.70
N LYS A 369 0.80 -13.75 -22.64
CA LYS A 369 1.28 -15.07 -23.09
C LYS A 369 2.06 -15.82 -22.02
N SER A 370 2.94 -15.13 -21.29
CA SER A 370 3.70 -15.74 -20.19
C SER A 370 2.77 -16.19 -19.06
N MET A 371 1.76 -15.39 -18.73
CA MET A 371 0.71 -15.79 -17.78
C MET A 371 -0.07 -17.02 -18.28
N TYR A 372 -0.46 -17.03 -19.55
CA TYR A 372 -1.16 -18.17 -20.15
C TYR A 372 -0.31 -19.44 -20.15
N GLN A 373 0.98 -19.35 -20.47
CA GLN A 373 1.92 -20.47 -20.40
C GLN A 373 2.11 -20.97 -18.96
N GLY A 374 2.31 -20.06 -17.99
CA GLY A 374 2.42 -20.44 -16.58
C GLY A 374 1.16 -21.16 -16.06
N VAL A 375 -0.03 -20.70 -16.46
CA VAL A 375 -1.29 -21.36 -16.10
C VAL A 375 -1.41 -22.74 -16.75
N ILE A 376 -0.98 -22.91 -18.00
CA ILE A 376 -0.98 -24.23 -18.66
C ILE A 376 0.00 -25.18 -17.99
N ASP A 377 1.19 -24.71 -17.65
CA ASP A 377 2.23 -25.54 -17.04
C ASP A 377 1.80 -26.03 -15.66
N GLU A 378 1.14 -25.19 -14.85
CA GLU A 378 0.57 -25.62 -13.57
C GLU A 378 -0.67 -26.54 -13.71
N VAL A 379 -1.54 -26.28 -14.69
CA VAL A 379 -2.66 -27.19 -14.96
C VAL A 379 -2.17 -28.53 -15.51
N GLY A 380 -1.05 -28.54 -16.23
CA GLY A 380 -0.36 -29.72 -16.72
C GLY A 380 0.23 -30.56 -15.59
N THR A 381 0.84 -29.94 -14.58
CA THR A 381 1.39 -30.64 -13.40
C THR A 381 0.30 -31.13 -12.44
N LEU A 382 -0.85 -30.45 -12.35
CA LEU A 382 -2.03 -30.95 -11.63
C LEU A 382 -2.54 -32.29 -12.19
N ARG A 383 -2.44 -32.52 -13.52
CA ARG A 383 -2.75 -33.84 -14.12
C ARG A 383 -1.75 -34.94 -13.74
N VAL A 384 -0.50 -34.57 -13.43
CA VAL A 384 0.52 -35.53 -13.01
C VAL A 384 0.35 -35.92 -11.54
N ASN A 385 -0.09 -34.99 -10.68
CA ASN A 385 -0.35 -35.25 -9.27
C ASN A 385 -1.71 -35.93 -9.00
N ILE A 386 -2.71 -35.78 -9.89
CA ILE A 386 -3.99 -36.51 -9.81
C ILE A 386 -3.89 -37.74 -10.73
N GLY A 387 -3.30 -38.81 -10.18
CA GLY A 387 -2.89 -40.05 -10.87
C GLY A 387 -3.77 -40.53 -12.03
N VAL A 388 -3.39 -40.16 -13.25
CA VAL A 388 -3.73 -40.92 -14.47
C VAL A 388 -2.46 -41.65 -14.91
N PRO A 389 -2.40 -42.99 -14.80
CA PRO A 389 -1.25 -43.73 -15.28
C PRO A 389 -1.24 -43.67 -16.81
N VAL A 390 -0.25 -42.98 -17.37
CA VAL A 390 0.05 -43.06 -18.80
C VAL A 390 0.53 -44.48 -19.08
N SER A 391 -0.32 -45.30 -19.68
CA SER A 391 0.07 -46.63 -20.14
C SER A 391 1.04 -46.50 -21.30
N LYS A 392 2.22 -47.10 -21.11
CA LYS A 392 3.25 -47.54 -22.07
C LYS A 392 3.30 -46.91 -23.46
#